data_AF-A0A6J4K8G8-F1
#
_entry.id   AF-A0A6J4K8G8-F1
#
_cell.length_a   1.000
_cell.length_b   1.000
_cell.length_c   1.000
_cell.angle_alpha   90.00
_cell.angle_beta   90.00
_cell.angle_gamma   90.00
#
_symmetry.space_group_name_H-M   'P 1'
#
loop_
_entity.id
_entity.type
_entity.pdbx_description
1 polymer ?
#
loop_
_entity_poly.entity_id
_entity_poly.type
_entity_poly.pdbx_seq_one_letter_code
_entity_poly.pdbx_strand_id
1 'polypeptide(L)'
;MWLKFGVSKDNALVAIEEVKSGKTSLACLYCGGGLTAKKGRVKEHHFAHTQETCRFVKQRVTLRAFPSLPLYDNFNIELSGKELEELKVFWKNYGIRNENICVKPSLRLVLSKLLICNEQGFYEFTNLGKIPVGALSMTLFNQVQEPLLLDKLLQLEGAAQRAKLINSRHLIERVADLRIYRAQLKRIWERCLYFLEVKVGRKTLHKIGVTKRPIEERVIEVQRDLAAHYKQIEIKVLDVWQHRGNVELYFKHRYKDENYPIGSLTEYFQFDDVKPVLCDLYGMKPKVLEKVELDILEGKPS
;
A
#
# COMPACT_ATOMS: atom_id res chain seq x y z
N MET A 1 1.52 -11.91 6.84
CA MET A 1 2.47 -11.30 5.87
C MET A 1 3.55 -12.32 5.56
N TRP A 2 3.98 -12.39 4.31
CA TRP A 2 4.93 -13.39 3.82
C TRP A 2 6.20 -12.74 3.24
N LEU A 3 7.23 -13.55 2.96
CA LEU A 3 8.45 -13.07 2.31
C LEU A 3 8.17 -12.69 0.85
N LYS A 4 8.16 -11.38 0.55
CA LYS A 4 7.86 -10.86 -0.81
C LYS A 4 9.10 -10.62 -1.68
N PHE A 5 10.31 -10.76 -1.14
CA PHE A 5 11.57 -10.46 -1.84
C PHE A 5 12.59 -11.60 -1.72
N GLY A 6 13.34 -11.81 -2.80
CA GLY A 6 14.55 -12.64 -2.85
C GLY A 6 15.74 -11.85 -3.38
N VAL A 7 16.94 -12.40 -3.25
CA VAL A 7 18.19 -11.79 -3.76
C VAL A 7 18.74 -12.59 -4.92
N SER A 8 19.09 -11.91 -6.01
CA SER A 8 19.76 -12.51 -7.16
C SER A 8 21.26 -12.75 -6.89
N LYS A 9 21.94 -13.43 -7.82
CA LYS A 9 23.40 -13.63 -7.75
C LYS A 9 24.17 -12.30 -7.73
N ASP A 10 23.64 -11.28 -8.39
CA ASP A 10 24.22 -9.93 -8.44
C ASP A 10 23.87 -9.09 -7.20
N ASN A 11 23.37 -9.72 -6.14
CA ASN A 11 22.91 -9.08 -4.92
C ASN A 11 21.74 -8.09 -5.11
N ALA A 12 21.03 -8.15 -6.25
CA ALA A 12 19.86 -7.32 -6.51
C ALA A 12 18.62 -7.91 -5.82
N LEU A 13 17.76 -7.04 -5.29
CA LEU A 13 16.47 -7.45 -4.73
C LEU A 13 15.45 -7.64 -5.85
N VAL A 14 14.78 -8.80 -5.84
CA VAL A 14 13.75 -9.15 -6.81
C VAL A 14 12.44 -9.41 -6.08
N ALA A 15 11.38 -8.70 -6.46
CA ALA A 15 10.06 -8.89 -5.87
C ALA A 15 9.38 -10.14 -6.40
N ILE A 16 8.48 -10.73 -5.61
CA ILE A 16 7.72 -11.92 -6.01
C ILE A 16 6.88 -11.66 -7.26
N GLU A 17 6.39 -10.44 -7.46
CA GLU A 17 5.61 -10.07 -8.64
C GLU A 17 6.40 -10.22 -9.95
N GLU A 18 7.72 -10.08 -9.92
CA GLU A 18 8.61 -10.05 -11.11
C GLU A 18 9.00 -11.45 -11.61
N VAL A 19 8.80 -12.50 -10.81
CA VAL A 19 9.21 -13.87 -11.16
C VAL A 19 8.02 -14.75 -11.54
N LYS A 20 8.24 -15.75 -12.40
CA LYS A 20 7.25 -16.80 -12.64
C LYS A 20 7.14 -17.72 -11.41
N SER A 21 6.00 -18.41 -11.28
CA SER A 21 5.81 -19.42 -10.23
C SER A 21 6.81 -20.57 -10.42
N GLY A 22 7.28 -21.17 -9.33
CA GLY A 22 8.19 -22.32 -9.34
C GLY A 22 9.57 -22.06 -8.73
N LYS A 23 10.51 -22.97 -8.97
CA LYS A 23 11.90 -22.87 -8.48
C LYS A 23 12.58 -21.63 -9.07
N THR A 24 13.37 -20.93 -8.28
CA THR A 24 14.10 -19.74 -8.71
C THR A 24 15.59 -19.87 -8.43
N SER A 25 16.40 -19.00 -9.04
CA SER A 25 17.82 -18.82 -8.70
C SER A 25 18.03 -17.86 -7.52
N LEU A 26 16.96 -17.39 -6.88
CA LEU A 26 17.01 -16.40 -5.81
C LEU A 26 17.31 -17.04 -4.46
N ALA A 27 17.98 -16.27 -3.62
CA ALA A 27 18.32 -16.61 -2.25
C ALA A 27 17.54 -15.77 -1.23
N CYS A 28 17.33 -16.33 -0.05
CA CYS A 28 16.73 -15.67 1.10
C CYS A 28 17.68 -14.61 1.65
N LEU A 29 17.17 -13.39 1.87
CA LEU A 29 17.96 -12.28 2.42
C LEU A 29 18.48 -12.55 3.83
N TYR A 30 17.81 -13.42 4.58
CA TYR A 30 18.10 -13.65 5.99
C TYR A 30 19.09 -14.79 6.22
N CYS A 31 19.11 -15.81 5.36
CA CYS A 31 19.94 -17.00 5.57
C CYS A 31 20.68 -17.48 4.33
N GLY A 32 20.49 -16.86 3.16
CA GLY A 32 21.08 -17.30 1.90
C GLY A 32 20.44 -18.56 1.28
N GLY A 33 19.47 -19.20 1.95
CA GLY A 33 18.81 -20.40 1.44
C GLY A 33 18.01 -20.16 0.17
N GLY A 34 17.99 -21.15 -0.74
CA GLY A 34 17.29 -21.03 -2.03
C GLY A 34 15.77 -20.85 -1.89
N LEU A 35 15.18 -20.09 -2.81
CA LEU A 35 13.75 -19.74 -2.80
C LEU A 35 12.97 -20.34 -3.98
N THR A 36 11.70 -20.66 -3.69
CA THR A 36 10.68 -21.06 -4.64
C THR A 36 9.56 -20.02 -4.62
N ALA A 37 9.21 -19.47 -5.79
CA ALA A 37 8.11 -18.55 -5.95
C ALA A 37 6.78 -19.31 -5.88
N LYS A 38 5.94 -18.98 -4.90
CA LYS A 38 4.60 -19.52 -4.72
C LYS A 38 3.58 -18.46 -5.15
N LYS A 39 2.97 -18.68 -6.30
CA LYS A 39 1.86 -17.86 -6.82
C LYS A 39 0.61 -18.71 -6.97
N GLY A 40 -0.53 -18.19 -6.52
CA GLY A 40 -1.78 -18.90 -6.48
C GLY A 40 -2.94 -17.97 -6.13
N ARG A 41 -4.16 -18.50 -6.17
CA ARG A 41 -5.40 -17.70 -5.99
C ARG A 41 -5.82 -17.50 -4.53
N VAL A 42 -5.31 -18.34 -3.61
CA VAL A 42 -5.77 -18.39 -2.22
C VAL A 42 -4.86 -17.60 -1.28
N LYS A 43 -3.54 -17.82 -1.37
CA LYS A 43 -2.55 -17.13 -0.54
C LYS A 43 -1.90 -16.03 -1.35
N GLU A 44 -1.56 -14.93 -0.67
CA GLU A 44 -0.71 -13.88 -1.23
C GLU A 44 0.53 -14.50 -1.87
N HIS A 45 0.95 -13.93 -3.01
CA HIS A 45 2.18 -14.33 -3.67
C HIS A 45 3.37 -14.13 -2.73
N HIS A 46 4.17 -15.17 -2.56
CA HIS A 46 5.36 -15.10 -1.70
C HIS A 46 6.46 -16.06 -2.15
N PHE A 47 7.65 -15.84 -1.60
CA PHE A 47 8.73 -16.81 -1.66
C PHE A 47 8.66 -17.76 -0.45
N ALA A 48 8.73 -19.05 -0.74
CA ALA A 48 8.99 -20.10 0.24
C ALA A 48 10.44 -20.58 0.09
N HIS A 49 11.04 -21.08 1.17
CA HIS A 49 12.31 -21.78 1.03
C HIS A 49 12.12 -23.07 0.23
N THR A 50 13.10 -23.40 -0.61
CA THR A 50 13.10 -24.66 -1.37
C THR A 50 13.27 -25.88 -0.44
N GLN A 51 13.93 -25.67 0.69
CA GLN A 51 14.09 -26.64 1.78
C GLN A 51 13.33 -26.14 3.02
N GLU A 52 13.87 -26.37 4.21
CA GLU A 52 13.27 -25.88 5.45
C GLU A 52 13.21 -24.34 5.50
N THR A 53 12.10 -23.81 6.01
CA THR A 53 11.96 -22.37 6.22
C THR A 53 12.84 -21.92 7.38
N CYS A 54 13.73 -20.97 7.11
CA CYS A 54 14.66 -20.49 8.14
C CYS A 54 13.94 -19.83 9.33
N ARG A 55 14.61 -19.86 10.49
CA ARG A 55 14.10 -19.30 11.75
C ARG A 55 13.64 -17.84 11.62
N PHE A 56 14.40 -16.99 10.91
CA PHE A 56 14.06 -15.57 10.74
C PHE A 56 12.72 -15.37 10.04
N VAL A 57 12.48 -16.10 8.94
CA VAL A 57 11.22 -16.03 8.21
C VAL A 57 10.08 -16.62 9.04
N LYS A 58 10.30 -17.77 9.70
CA LYS A 58 9.29 -18.39 10.57
C LYS A 58 8.83 -17.43 11.67
N GLN A 59 9.77 -16.79 12.36
CA GLN A 59 9.46 -15.81 13.42
C GLN A 59 8.68 -14.60 12.88
N ARG A 60 9.06 -14.04 11.73
CA ARG A 60 8.36 -12.88 11.14
C ARG A 60 6.97 -13.21 10.65
N VAL A 61 6.74 -14.41 10.13
CA VAL A 61 5.38 -14.87 9.78
C VAL A 61 4.51 -14.94 11.03
N THR A 62 5.01 -15.58 12.11
CA THR A 62 4.28 -15.73 13.37
C THR A 62 3.98 -14.39 14.03
N LEU A 63 4.96 -13.49 14.11
CA LEU A 63 4.85 -12.19 14.76
C LEU A 63 4.28 -11.09 13.84
N ARG A 64 3.98 -11.41 12.58
CA ARG A 64 3.60 -10.44 11.53
C ARG A 64 4.60 -9.28 11.40
N ALA A 65 5.88 -9.55 11.62
CA ALA A 65 6.94 -8.55 11.77
C ALA A 65 7.81 -8.40 10.51
N PHE A 66 7.28 -8.69 9.31
CA PHE A 66 7.97 -8.30 8.09
C PHE A 66 7.93 -6.77 7.96
N PRO A 67 9.00 -6.13 7.45
CA PRO A 67 8.95 -4.70 7.15
C PRO A 67 7.86 -4.46 6.12
N SER A 68 6.89 -3.62 6.47
CA SER A 68 5.79 -3.20 5.61
C SER A 68 5.67 -1.69 5.62
N LEU A 69 5.26 -1.14 4.48
CA LEU A 69 4.91 0.27 4.37
C LEU A 69 3.70 0.59 5.27
N PRO A 70 3.83 1.56 6.21
CA PRO A 70 2.69 2.05 6.98
C PRO A 70 1.53 2.47 6.08
N LEU A 71 0.31 2.04 6.46
CA LEU A 71 -0.94 2.41 5.78
C LEU A 71 -0.95 2.11 4.27
N TYR A 72 -0.24 1.09 3.79
CA TYR A 72 -0.21 0.76 2.36
C TYR A 72 -1.25 -0.31 1.98
N ASP A 73 -1.22 -1.48 2.62
CA ASP A 73 -2.12 -2.60 2.35
C ASP A 73 -2.98 -3.01 3.57
N ASN A 74 -2.89 -2.24 4.66
CA ASN A 74 -3.69 -2.42 5.88
C ASN A 74 -4.17 -1.07 6.44
N PHE A 75 -5.42 -0.72 6.14
CA PHE A 75 -6.06 0.51 6.58
C PHE A 75 -6.79 0.39 7.92
N ASN A 76 -6.83 -0.81 8.52
CA ASN A 76 -7.48 -1.03 9.81
C ASN A 76 -6.60 -0.61 11.00
N ILE A 77 -5.35 -0.19 10.78
CA ILE A 77 -4.43 0.34 11.81
C ILE A 77 -4.32 -0.61 13.03
N GLU A 78 -4.26 -1.91 12.72
CA GLU A 78 -4.17 -2.99 13.73
C GLU A 78 -5.31 -3.05 14.75
N LEU A 79 -6.46 -2.46 14.43
CA LEU A 79 -7.68 -2.61 15.22
C LEU A 79 -8.18 -4.06 15.19
N SER A 80 -8.70 -4.52 16.32
CA SER A 80 -9.51 -5.74 16.37
C SER A 80 -10.82 -5.54 15.60
N GLY A 81 -11.49 -6.64 15.25
CA GLY A 81 -12.78 -6.57 14.57
C GLY A 81 -13.84 -5.77 15.34
N LYS A 82 -13.82 -5.85 16.68
CA LYS A 82 -14.74 -5.10 17.55
C LYS A 82 -14.48 -3.60 17.52
N GLU A 83 -13.21 -3.20 17.62
CA GLU A 83 -12.83 -1.78 17.61
C GLU A 83 -13.06 -1.14 16.24
N LEU A 84 -12.80 -1.89 15.15
CA LEU A 84 -13.12 -1.43 13.81
C LEU A 84 -14.62 -1.22 13.63
N GLU A 85 -15.45 -2.12 14.15
CA GLU A 85 -16.89 -2.00 14.06
C GLU A 85 -17.42 -0.83 14.88
N GLU A 86 -16.90 -0.61 16.09
CA GLU A 86 -17.19 0.58 16.90
C GLU A 86 -16.88 1.87 16.12
N LEU A 87 -15.70 1.94 15.49
CA LEU A 87 -15.30 3.11 14.71
C LEU A 87 -16.24 3.36 13.51
N LYS A 88 -16.69 2.30 12.83
CA LYS A 88 -17.69 2.40 11.74
C LYS A 88 -19.04 2.89 12.24
N VAL A 89 -19.50 2.40 13.40
CA VAL A 89 -20.75 2.86 14.02
C VAL A 89 -20.67 4.34 14.35
N PHE A 90 -19.56 4.80 14.93
CA PHE A 90 -19.35 6.23 15.17
C PHE A 90 -19.28 7.04 13.88
N TRP A 91 -18.65 6.51 12.83
CA TRP A 91 -18.59 7.20 11.54
C TRP A 91 -19.99 7.38 10.95
N LYS A 92 -20.80 6.32 10.95
CA LYS A 92 -22.17 6.34 10.43
C LYS A 92 -23.07 7.30 11.21
N ASN A 93 -22.95 7.33 12.54
CA ASN A 93 -23.85 8.09 13.40
C ASN A 93 -23.41 9.55 13.63
N TYR A 94 -22.12 9.86 13.50
CA TYR A 94 -21.60 11.20 13.81
C TYR A 94 -20.70 11.73 12.69
N GLY A 95 -19.76 10.90 12.22
CA GLY A 95 -18.75 11.31 11.25
C GLY A 95 -19.28 11.79 9.90
N ILE A 96 -20.29 11.13 9.33
CA ILE A 96 -20.91 11.53 8.05
C ILE A 96 -21.50 12.95 8.12
N ARG A 97 -22.06 13.33 9.27
CA ARG A 97 -22.67 14.64 9.52
C ARG A 97 -21.67 15.67 10.03
N ASN A 98 -20.40 15.28 10.19
CA ASN A 98 -19.37 16.09 10.83
C ASN A 98 -19.78 16.56 12.25
N GLU A 99 -20.44 15.66 13.00
CA GLU A 99 -20.89 15.89 14.36
C GLU A 99 -19.90 15.30 15.38
N ASN A 100 -19.91 15.86 16.59
CA ASN A 100 -19.13 15.37 17.71
C ASN A 100 -19.74 14.08 18.28
N ILE A 101 -18.90 13.12 18.64
CA ILE A 101 -19.31 11.87 19.29
C ILE A 101 -19.55 12.16 20.78
N CYS A 102 -20.79 11.99 21.22
CA CYS A 102 -21.22 12.21 22.61
C CYS A 102 -21.19 10.96 23.49
N VAL A 103 -20.80 9.81 22.93
CA VAL A 103 -20.65 8.55 23.64
C VAL A 103 -19.18 8.28 23.89
N LYS A 104 -18.84 7.80 25.09
CA LYS A 104 -17.46 7.45 25.44
C LYS A 104 -16.95 6.30 24.55
N PRO A 105 -15.90 6.50 23.74
CA PRO A 105 -15.33 5.45 22.91
C PRO A 105 -14.48 4.48 23.74
N SER A 106 -14.17 3.32 23.16
CA SER A 106 -13.18 2.42 23.73
C SER A 106 -11.82 3.11 23.87
N LEU A 107 -11.13 2.78 24.96
CA LEU A 107 -9.84 3.38 25.31
C LEU A 107 -8.80 3.19 24.19
N ARG A 108 -8.86 2.08 23.44
CA ARG A 108 -7.94 1.83 22.33
C ARG A 108 -8.06 2.89 21.23
N LEU A 109 -9.28 3.29 20.85
CA LEU A 109 -9.49 4.29 19.80
C LEU A 109 -8.87 5.64 20.17
N VAL A 110 -8.88 6.00 21.46
CA VAL A 110 -8.27 7.23 21.98
C VAL A 110 -6.75 7.08 22.11
N LEU A 111 -6.24 5.99 22.70
CA LEU A 111 -4.80 5.77 22.86
C LEU A 111 -4.07 5.61 21.52
N SER A 112 -4.74 5.04 20.52
CA SER A 112 -4.26 4.97 19.13
C SER A 112 -4.43 6.27 18.35
N LYS A 113 -4.91 7.35 18.99
CA LYS A 113 -5.12 8.67 18.39
C LYS A 113 -6.06 8.65 17.18
N LEU A 114 -7.01 7.71 17.14
CA LEU A 114 -8.04 7.65 16.10
C LEU A 114 -9.18 8.62 16.41
N LEU A 115 -9.48 8.76 17.70
CA LEU A 115 -10.40 9.75 18.23
C LEU A 115 -9.65 10.66 19.23
N ILE A 116 -9.99 11.93 19.26
CA ILE A 116 -9.46 12.90 20.23
C ILE A 116 -10.62 13.56 20.98
N CYS A 117 -10.44 13.78 22.27
CA CYS A 117 -11.40 14.51 23.09
C CYS A 117 -11.16 16.02 22.90
N ASN A 118 -12.21 16.77 22.57
CA ASN A 118 -12.16 18.24 22.51
C ASN A 118 -12.37 18.86 23.90
N GLU A 119 -12.26 20.18 23.96
CA GLU A 119 -12.38 20.97 25.21
C GLU A 119 -13.75 20.83 25.87
N GLN A 120 -14.79 20.54 25.08
CA GLN A 120 -16.16 20.35 25.55
C GLN A 120 -16.44 18.92 26.04
N GLY A 121 -15.44 18.03 26.01
CA GLY A 121 -15.56 16.65 26.49
C GLY A 121 -16.17 15.69 25.47
N PHE A 122 -16.34 16.11 24.21
CA PHE A 122 -16.80 15.25 23.12
C PHE A 122 -15.63 14.70 22.30
N TYR A 123 -15.87 13.65 21.52
CA TYR A 123 -14.83 13.03 20.70
C TYR A 123 -14.99 13.34 19.21
N GLU A 124 -13.87 13.56 18.55
CA GLU A 124 -13.77 13.86 17.11
C GLU A 124 -12.83 12.89 16.41
N PHE A 125 -13.10 12.61 15.14
CA PHE A 125 -12.23 11.82 14.29
C PHE A 125 -10.96 12.59 13.93
N THR A 126 -9.80 12.05 14.27
CA THR A 126 -8.54 12.54 13.73
C THR A 126 -8.40 12.13 12.26
N ASN A 127 -7.41 12.71 11.55
CA ASN A 127 -7.10 12.25 10.20
C ASN A 127 -6.80 10.74 10.16
N LEU A 128 -6.05 10.24 11.15
CA LEU A 128 -5.75 8.82 11.29
C LEU A 128 -7.02 7.99 11.50
N GLY A 129 -7.96 8.46 12.32
CA GLY A 129 -9.25 7.80 12.56
C GLY A 129 -10.20 7.75 11.37
N LYS A 130 -10.02 8.65 10.39
CA LYS A 130 -10.81 8.66 9.14
C LYS A 130 -10.35 7.60 8.14
N ILE A 131 -9.13 7.06 8.27
CA ILE A 131 -8.56 6.10 7.30
C ILE A 131 -9.28 4.73 7.32
N PRO A 132 -9.53 4.08 8.48
CA PRO A 132 -10.18 2.77 8.50
C PRO A 132 -11.58 2.76 7.89
N VAL A 133 -12.27 3.90 7.94
CA VAL A 133 -13.61 4.09 7.38
C VAL A 133 -13.60 4.70 5.97
N GLY A 134 -12.42 4.88 5.37
CA GLY A 134 -12.28 5.39 4.00
C GLY A 134 -12.64 6.86 3.85
N ALA A 135 -12.73 7.62 4.94
CA ALA A 135 -13.27 8.98 4.94
C ALA A 135 -12.23 10.08 4.70
N LEU A 136 -10.94 9.79 4.85
CA LEU A 136 -9.89 10.79 4.65
C LEU A 136 -9.68 11.07 3.16
N SER A 137 -9.59 12.34 2.76
CA SER A 137 -9.27 12.73 1.38
C SER A 137 -7.87 12.27 0.97
N MET A 138 -7.62 12.15 -0.33
CA MET A 138 -6.32 11.73 -0.88
C MET A 138 -5.20 12.70 -0.49
N THR A 139 -5.47 14.00 -0.47
CA THR A 139 -4.51 15.01 -0.01
C THR A 139 -4.07 14.78 1.43
N LEU A 140 -5.03 14.62 2.34
CA LEU A 140 -4.74 14.43 3.76
C LEU A 140 -4.14 13.05 4.02
N PHE A 141 -4.54 12.03 3.27
CA PHE A 141 -3.93 10.70 3.37
C PHE A 141 -2.43 10.74 3.08
N ASN A 142 -2.01 11.43 2.01
CA ASN A 142 -0.58 11.59 1.72
C ASN A 142 0.15 12.33 2.86
N GLN A 143 -0.46 13.37 3.44
CA GLN A 143 0.12 14.11 4.57
C GLN A 143 0.28 13.25 5.83
N VAL A 144 -0.60 12.26 6.03
CA VAL A 144 -0.48 11.29 7.14
C VAL A 144 0.53 10.20 6.82
N GLN A 145 0.49 9.63 5.61
CA GLN A 145 1.28 8.45 5.27
C GLN A 145 2.76 8.80 5.06
N GLU A 146 3.08 9.87 4.33
CA GLU A 146 4.47 10.18 3.94
C GLU A 146 5.42 10.28 5.15
N PRO A 147 5.10 11.02 6.23
CA PRO A 147 5.95 11.05 7.43
C PRO A 147 6.13 9.67 8.06
N LEU A 148 5.08 8.85 8.10
CA LEU A 148 5.16 7.49 8.66
C LEU A 148 6.10 6.59 7.84
N LEU A 149 6.11 6.75 6.51
CA LEU A 149 7.03 6.02 5.64
C LEU A 149 8.49 6.35 5.97
N LEU A 150 8.81 7.64 6.14
CA LEU A 150 10.16 8.13 6.43
C LEU A 150 10.59 7.83 7.87
N ASP A 151 9.70 8.00 8.86
CA ASP A 151 9.98 7.64 10.25
C ASP A 151 10.34 6.16 10.37
N LYS A 152 9.61 5.30 9.66
CA LYS A 152 9.89 3.86 9.64
C LYS A 152 11.22 3.55 8.94
N LEU A 153 11.60 4.30 7.90
CA LEU A 153 12.91 4.18 7.26
C LEU A 153 14.02 4.51 8.28
N LEU A 154 13.93 5.67 8.93
CA LEU A 154 14.89 6.14 9.94
C LEU A 154 15.05 5.13 11.09
N GLN A 155 13.94 4.54 11.56
CA GLN A 155 13.98 3.50 12.59
C GLN A 155 14.78 2.27 12.14
N LEU A 156 14.61 1.82 10.90
CA LEU A 156 15.31 0.66 10.35
C LEU A 156 16.78 0.95 10.07
N GLU A 157 17.10 2.14 9.56
CA GLU A 157 18.47 2.62 9.34
C GLU A 157 19.22 2.68 10.67
N GLY A 158 18.64 3.34 11.68
CA GLY A 158 19.22 3.40 13.02
C GLY A 158 19.37 2.01 13.66
N ALA A 159 18.43 1.09 13.44
CA ALA A 159 18.55 -0.28 13.95
C ALA A 159 19.69 -1.06 13.28
N ALA A 160 19.86 -0.94 11.96
CA ALA A 160 20.96 -1.58 11.23
C ALA A 160 22.32 -0.97 11.61
N GLN A 161 22.40 0.35 11.73
CA GLN A 161 23.63 1.06 12.12
C GLN A 161 24.05 0.68 13.54
N ARG A 162 23.12 0.70 14.52
CA ARG A 162 23.41 0.26 15.89
C ARG A 162 23.88 -1.19 15.93
N ALA A 163 23.21 -2.09 15.21
CA ALA A 163 23.61 -3.49 15.12
C ALA A 163 25.02 -3.66 14.55
N LYS A 164 25.40 -2.84 13.57
CA LYS A 164 26.75 -2.84 12.97
C LYS A 164 27.81 -2.36 13.96
N LEU A 165 27.56 -1.24 14.64
CA LEU A 165 28.50 -0.65 15.61
C LEU A 165 28.84 -1.61 16.76
N ILE A 166 27.87 -2.38 17.24
CA ILE A 166 28.06 -3.30 18.37
C ILE A 166 28.39 -4.74 17.93
N ASN A 167 28.65 -4.98 16.63
CA ASN A 167 28.84 -6.32 16.06
C ASN A 167 27.74 -7.31 16.49
N SER A 168 26.48 -6.86 16.47
CA SER A 168 25.35 -7.65 16.93
C SER A 168 25.15 -8.89 16.07
N ARG A 169 24.84 -10.03 16.71
CA ARG A 169 24.34 -11.24 16.03
C ARG A 169 23.08 -10.99 15.17
N HIS A 170 22.39 -9.88 15.41
CA HIS A 170 21.21 -9.46 14.68
C HIS A 170 21.53 -8.56 13.47
N LEU A 171 22.80 -8.34 13.11
CA LEU A 171 23.15 -7.46 12.00
C LEU A 171 22.50 -7.90 10.68
N ILE A 172 22.56 -9.19 10.35
CA ILE A 172 22.01 -9.73 9.10
C ILE A 172 20.50 -9.48 9.01
N GLU A 173 19.74 -9.73 10.09
CA GLU A 173 18.28 -9.50 10.09
C GLU A 173 17.92 -8.03 9.93
N ARG A 174 18.70 -7.10 10.53
CA ARG A 174 18.41 -5.66 10.46
C ARG A 174 18.75 -5.07 9.10
N VAL A 175 19.86 -5.51 8.51
CA VAL A 175 20.22 -5.13 7.14
C VAL A 175 19.21 -5.70 6.15
N ALA A 176 18.78 -6.96 6.31
CA ALA A 176 17.74 -7.55 5.47
C ALA A 176 16.41 -6.77 5.57
N ASP A 177 16.00 -6.39 6.77
CA ASP A 177 14.78 -5.60 6.98
C ASP A 177 14.85 -4.24 6.28
N LEU A 178 15.96 -3.52 6.45
CA LEU A 178 16.19 -2.24 5.82
C LEU A 178 16.18 -2.36 4.29
N ARG A 179 16.85 -3.37 3.73
CA ARG A 179 16.88 -3.61 2.28
C ARG A 179 15.48 -3.88 1.72
N ILE A 180 14.69 -4.73 2.41
CA ILE A 180 13.30 -5.02 2.01
C ILE A 180 12.45 -3.76 2.06
N TYR A 181 12.60 -2.95 3.10
CA TYR A 181 11.83 -1.72 3.26
C TYR A 181 12.18 -0.67 2.19
N ARG A 182 13.47 -0.43 1.94
CA ARG A 182 13.95 0.46 0.85
C ARG A 182 13.45 0.01 -0.51
N ALA A 183 13.40 -1.30 -0.79
CA ALA A 183 12.86 -1.82 -2.05
C ALA A 183 11.35 -1.59 -2.19
N GLN A 184 10.59 -1.65 -1.09
CA GLN A 184 9.16 -1.31 -1.10
C GLN A 184 8.94 0.18 -1.35
N LEU A 185 9.71 1.06 -0.69
CA LEU A 185 9.68 2.51 -0.93
C LEU A 185 10.01 2.83 -2.39
N LYS A 186 11.11 2.29 -2.90
CA LYS A 186 11.50 2.42 -4.31
C LYS A 186 10.36 2.02 -5.24
N ARG A 187 9.70 0.89 -4.98
CA ARG A 187 8.57 0.42 -5.80
C ARG A 187 7.39 1.40 -5.86
N ILE A 188 7.03 2.05 -4.76
CA ILE A 188 5.90 3.02 -4.77
C ILE A 188 6.29 4.35 -5.40
N TRP A 189 7.53 4.80 -5.24
CA TRP A 189 8.00 6.07 -5.80
C TRP A 189 8.40 5.96 -7.27
N GLU A 190 8.87 4.83 -7.76
CA GLU A 190 9.12 4.62 -9.21
C GLU A 190 7.83 4.53 -10.03
N ARG A 191 6.66 4.46 -9.38
CA ARG A 191 5.39 4.25 -10.05
C ARG A 191 4.58 5.54 -10.11
N CYS A 192 3.93 5.71 -11.25
CA CYS A 192 2.90 6.72 -11.45
C CYS A 192 1.54 6.12 -11.13
N LEU A 193 0.69 6.87 -10.45
CA LEU A 193 -0.74 6.58 -10.38
C LEU A 193 -1.38 7.10 -11.67
N TYR A 194 -2.33 6.38 -12.24
CA TYR A 194 -3.12 6.86 -13.36
C TYR A 194 -4.61 6.61 -13.13
N PHE A 195 -5.43 7.49 -13.68
CA PHE A 195 -6.88 7.38 -13.66
C PHE A 195 -7.42 7.49 -15.08
N LEU A 196 -8.23 6.50 -15.48
CA LEU A 196 -8.80 6.39 -16.82
C LEU A 196 -10.31 6.49 -16.77
N GLU A 197 -10.89 7.14 -17.78
CA GLU A 197 -12.28 6.96 -18.17
C GLU A 197 -12.34 5.86 -19.24
N VAL A 198 -13.28 4.94 -19.09
CA VAL A 198 -13.45 3.78 -19.96
C VAL A 198 -14.91 3.71 -20.36
N LYS A 199 -15.23 4.07 -21.60
CA LYS A 199 -16.58 3.94 -22.15
C LYS A 199 -16.74 2.56 -22.78
N VAL A 200 -17.74 1.82 -22.31
CA VAL A 200 -18.10 0.48 -22.81
C VAL A 200 -19.60 0.42 -23.10
N GLY A 201 -19.95 0.46 -24.39
CA GLY A 201 -21.35 0.55 -24.83
C GLY A 201 -22.04 1.80 -24.27
N ARG A 202 -23.04 1.61 -23.39
CA ARG A 202 -23.78 2.71 -22.73
C ARG A 202 -23.25 3.08 -21.34
N LYS A 203 -22.18 2.42 -20.86
CA LYS A 203 -21.62 2.64 -19.52
C LYS A 203 -20.33 3.42 -19.60
N THR A 204 -20.11 4.28 -18.61
CA THR A 204 -18.82 4.89 -18.33
C THR A 204 -18.28 4.29 -17.04
N LEU A 205 -17.14 3.61 -17.15
CA LEU A 205 -16.40 3.06 -16.03
C LEU A 205 -15.13 3.88 -15.83
N HIS A 206 -14.54 3.76 -14.65
CA HIS A 206 -13.27 4.41 -14.33
C HIS A 206 -12.28 3.39 -13.80
N LYS A 207 -11.02 3.51 -14.20
CA LYS A 207 -9.95 2.62 -13.74
C LYS A 207 -8.88 3.40 -13.02
N ILE A 208 -8.56 2.97 -11.81
CA ILE A 208 -7.36 3.40 -11.08
C ILE A 208 -6.26 2.36 -11.23
N GLY A 209 -5.00 2.78 -11.34
CA GLY A 209 -3.90 1.83 -11.31
C GLY A 209 -2.55 2.51 -11.19
N VAL A 210 -1.51 1.70 -11.08
CA VAL A 210 -0.12 2.17 -11.06
C VAL A 210 0.71 1.54 -12.16
N THR A 211 1.66 2.30 -12.70
CA THR A 211 2.56 1.82 -13.75
C THR A 211 3.96 2.42 -13.60
N LYS A 212 4.98 1.70 -14.07
CA LYS A 212 6.32 2.27 -14.35
C LYS A 212 6.53 2.54 -15.85
N ARG A 213 5.64 1.99 -16.69
CA ARG A 213 5.69 2.10 -18.14
C ARG A 213 5.00 3.39 -18.60
N PRO A 214 5.31 3.89 -19.81
CA PRO A 214 4.52 4.93 -20.45
C PRO A 214 3.02 4.63 -20.41
N ILE A 215 2.20 5.68 -20.24
CA ILE A 215 0.76 5.51 -20.04
C ILE A 215 0.09 4.92 -21.29
N GLU A 216 0.63 5.19 -22.47
CA GLU A 216 0.16 4.70 -23.76
C GLU A 216 0.27 3.18 -23.86
N GLU A 217 1.40 2.60 -23.45
CA GLU A 217 1.57 1.14 -23.37
C GLU A 217 0.57 0.52 -22.40
N ARG A 218 0.32 1.20 -21.27
CA ARG A 218 -0.61 0.73 -20.26
C ARG A 218 -2.06 0.77 -20.76
N VAL A 219 -2.44 1.79 -21.53
CA VAL A 219 -3.77 1.87 -22.18
C VAL A 219 -3.98 0.71 -23.15
N ILE A 220 -2.96 0.33 -23.93
CA ILE A 220 -3.03 -0.83 -24.83
C ILE A 220 -3.23 -2.15 -24.07
N GLU A 221 -2.55 -2.33 -22.93
CA GLU A 221 -2.79 -3.47 -22.03
C GLU A 221 -4.22 -3.49 -21.51
N VAL A 222 -4.71 -2.36 -21.01
CA VAL A 222 -6.07 -2.24 -20.47
C VAL A 222 -7.12 -2.54 -21.55
N GLN A 223 -6.91 -2.06 -22.78
CA GLN A 223 -7.77 -2.36 -23.93
C GLN A 223 -7.82 -3.87 -24.19
N ARG A 224 -6.67 -4.57 -24.17
CA ARG A 224 -6.58 -6.01 -24.38
C ARG A 224 -7.28 -6.79 -23.26
N ASP A 225 -7.09 -6.40 -22.01
CA ASP A 225 -7.75 -7.02 -20.86
C ASP A 225 -9.28 -6.91 -20.96
N LEU A 226 -9.78 -5.75 -21.40
CA LEU A 226 -11.22 -5.49 -21.56
C LEU A 226 -11.84 -6.13 -22.80
N ALA A 227 -11.06 -6.42 -23.84
CA ALA A 227 -11.56 -6.99 -25.09
C ALA A 227 -12.22 -8.37 -24.91
N ALA A 228 -11.87 -9.11 -23.84
CA ALA A 228 -12.53 -10.35 -23.47
C ALA A 228 -13.97 -10.15 -22.93
N HIS A 229 -14.32 -8.92 -22.53
CA HIS A 229 -15.57 -8.59 -21.84
C HIS A 229 -16.46 -7.64 -22.65
N TYR A 230 -15.88 -6.79 -23.49
CA TYR A 230 -16.60 -5.74 -24.23
C TYR A 230 -16.14 -5.66 -25.69
N LYS A 231 -17.09 -5.41 -26.60
CA LYS A 231 -16.82 -5.28 -28.05
C LYS A 231 -16.34 -3.89 -28.45
N GLN A 232 -16.85 -2.85 -27.79
CA GLN A 232 -16.52 -1.46 -28.04
C GLN A 232 -15.99 -0.86 -26.75
N ILE A 233 -14.74 -0.38 -26.80
CA ILE A 233 -14.02 0.16 -25.67
C ILE A 233 -13.31 1.43 -26.15
N GLU A 234 -13.65 2.56 -25.55
CA GLU A 234 -12.94 3.84 -25.70
C GLU A 234 -12.31 4.18 -24.35
N ILE A 235 -11.00 4.44 -24.35
CA ILE A 235 -10.25 4.77 -23.14
C ILE A 235 -9.72 6.19 -23.28
N LYS A 236 -9.99 7.02 -22.27
CA LYS A 236 -9.41 8.34 -22.12
C LYS A 236 -8.58 8.38 -20.85
N VAL A 237 -7.33 8.84 -20.96
CA VAL A 237 -6.49 9.14 -19.80
C VAL A 237 -7.02 10.44 -19.18
N LEU A 238 -7.47 10.38 -17.93
CA LEU A 238 -7.94 11.57 -17.21
C LEU A 238 -6.76 12.32 -16.58
N ASP A 239 -5.86 11.61 -15.89
CA ASP A 239 -4.57 12.15 -15.45
C ASP A 239 -3.59 11.04 -15.02
N VAL A 240 -2.33 11.43 -14.81
CA VAL A 240 -1.21 10.63 -14.31
C VAL A 240 -0.42 11.41 -13.26
N TRP A 241 -0.34 10.87 -12.04
CA TRP A 241 0.42 11.46 -10.93
C TRP A 241 1.74 10.72 -10.72
N GLN A 242 2.86 11.40 -10.97
CA GLN A 242 4.20 10.89 -10.75
C GLN A 242 4.46 10.60 -9.27
N HIS A 243 5.19 9.51 -9.01
CA HIS A 243 5.61 9.08 -7.67
C HIS A 243 4.48 8.86 -6.64
N ARG A 244 3.25 8.61 -7.12
CA ARG A 244 2.04 8.37 -6.30
C ARG A 244 1.61 6.91 -6.25
N GLY A 245 2.54 5.97 -6.46
CA GLY A 245 2.25 4.53 -6.39
C GLY A 245 1.73 4.04 -5.03
N ASN A 246 1.87 4.84 -3.97
CA ASN A 246 1.37 4.55 -2.62
C ASN A 246 -0.17 4.69 -2.48
N VAL A 247 -0.82 5.41 -3.38
CA VAL A 247 -2.22 5.84 -3.21
C VAL A 247 -3.25 4.82 -3.70
N GLU A 248 -2.89 3.96 -4.66
CA GLU A 248 -3.84 3.07 -5.35
C GLU A 248 -4.70 2.24 -4.39
N LEU A 249 -4.10 1.61 -3.39
CA LEU A 249 -4.81 0.75 -2.46
C LEU A 249 -5.75 1.53 -1.56
N TYR A 250 -5.36 2.76 -1.17
CA TYR A 250 -6.23 3.62 -0.37
C TYR A 250 -7.40 4.15 -1.17
N PHE A 251 -7.19 4.49 -2.45
CA PHE A 251 -8.28 4.82 -3.38
C PHE A 251 -9.30 3.68 -3.45
N LYS A 252 -8.85 2.44 -3.64
CA LYS A 252 -9.73 1.26 -3.69
C LYS A 252 -10.47 1.04 -2.37
N HIS A 253 -9.84 1.33 -1.24
CA HIS A 253 -10.46 1.23 0.08
C HIS A 253 -11.53 2.31 0.32
N ARG A 254 -11.24 3.56 -0.08
CA ARG A 254 -12.16 4.71 0.04
C ARG A 254 -13.38 4.57 -0.86
N TYR A 255 -13.18 4.21 -2.12
CA TYR A 255 -14.24 4.13 -3.14
C TYR A 255 -14.74 2.69 -3.36
N LYS A 256 -14.64 1.84 -2.34
CA LYS A 256 -14.95 0.41 -2.46
C LYS A 256 -16.43 0.15 -2.80
N ASP A 257 -17.32 1.06 -2.39
CA ASP A 257 -18.77 0.90 -2.56
C ASP A 257 -19.18 1.18 -4.02
N GLU A 258 -18.36 1.92 -4.76
CA GLU A 258 -18.49 2.20 -6.20
C GLU A 258 -17.71 1.20 -7.07
N ASN A 259 -17.11 0.17 -6.48
CA ASN A 259 -16.37 -0.84 -7.21
C ASN A 259 -17.28 -1.59 -8.20
N TYR A 260 -16.82 -1.68 -9.45
CA TYR A 260 -17.53 -2.37 -10.53
C TYR A 260 -16.72 -3.60 -10.96
N PRO A 261 -17.12 -4.83 -10.58
CA PRO A 261 -16.36 -6.02 -10.89
C PRO A 261 -16.49 -6.41 -12.38
N ILE A 262 -15.35 -6.73 -13.01
CA ILE A 262 -15.28 -7.22 -14.40
C ILE A 262 -14.45 -8.50 -14.41
N GLY A 263 -15.11 -9.66 -14.29
CA GLY A 263 -14.41 -10.93 -14.17
C GLY A 263 -13.49 -10.95 -12.94
N SER A 264 -12.18 -11.08 -13.15
CA SER A 264 -11.15 -10.99 -12.09
C SER A 264 -10.55 -9.60 -11.91
N LEU A 265 -10.99 -8.61 -12.69
CA LEU A 265 -10.50 -7.23 -12.61
C LEU A 265 -11.25 -6.50 -11.50
N THR A 266 -10.51 -5.90 -10.57
CA THR A 266 -11.02 -5.30 -9.32
C THR A 266 -10.78 -3.80 -9.24
N GLU A 267 -10.14 -3.25 -10.27
CA GLU A 267 -9.68 -1.86 -10.31
C GLU A 267 -10.62 -0.92 -11.08
N TYR A 268 -11.84 -1.38 -11.39
CA TYR A 268 -12.85 -0.62 -12.11
C TYR A 268 -13.94 -0.12 -11.17
N PHE A 269 -14.46 1.06 -11.46
CA PHE A 269 -15.45 1.76 -10.64
C PHE A 269 -16.53 2.37 -11.52
N GLN A 270 -17.75 2.42 -11.00
CA GLN A 270 -18.86 3.13 -11.62
C GLN A 270 -19.35 4.20 -10.65
N PHE A 271 -19.13 5.46 -11.00
CA PHE A 271 -19.54 6.62 -10.21
C PHE A 271 -20.78 7.27 -10.82
N ASP A 272 -21.74 7.68 -9.98
CA ASP A 272 -22.88 8.48 -10.43
C ASP A 272 -22.44 9.88 -10.87
N ASP A 273 -21.53 10.49 -10.10
CA ASP A 273 -20.79 11.69 -10.47
C ASP A 273 -19.29 11.48 -10.20
N VAL A 274 -18.47 11.58 -11.23
CA VAL A 274 -17.01 11.44 -11.13
C VAL A 274 -16.33 12.71 -10.61
N LYS A 275 -17.01 13.87 -10.62
CA LYS A 275 -16.38 15.15 -10.26
C LYS A 275 -15.80 15.16 -8.84
N PRO A 276 -16.49 14.66 -7.79
CA PRO A 276 -15.91 14.61 -6.44
C PRO A 276 -14.64 13.76 -6.37
N VAL A 277 -14.61 12.64 -7.13
CA VAL A 277 -13.45 11.74 -7.21
C VAL A 277 -12.27 12.43 -7.88
N LEU A 278 -12.53 13.15 -8.98
CA LEU A 278 -11.52 13.96 -9.65
C LEU A 278 -11.01 15.10 -8.77
N CYS A 279 -11.90 15.81 -8.06
CA CYS A 279 -11.50 16.84 -7.10
C CYS A 279 -10.61 16.28 -5.99
N ASP A 280 -10.92 15.09 -5.46
CA ASP A 280 -10.11 14.41 -4.44
C ASP A 280 -8.72 14.05 -4.98
N LEU A 281 -8.65 13.49 -6.19
CA LEU A 281 -7.38 13.14 -6.85
C LEU A 281 -6.54 14.39 -7.21
N TYR A 282 -7.14 15.41 -7.81
CA TYR A 282 -6.47 16.67 -8.18
C TYR A 282 -6.05 17.49 -6.95
N GLY A 283 -6.68 17.27 -5.79
CA GLY A 283 -6.26 17.84 -4.52
C GLY A 283 -4.89 17.33 -4.06
N MET A 284 -4.37 16.23 -4.60
CA MET A 284 -3.04 15.74 -4.27
C MET A 284 -1.98 16.67 -4.85
N LYS A 285 -1.11 17.21 -4.00
CA LYS A 285 0.05 17.97 -4.46
C LYS A 285 0.97 17.06 -5.30
N PRO A 286 1.62 17.58 -6.35
CA PRO A 286 2.72 16.88 -7.01
C PRO A 286 3.74 16.39 -5.96
N LYS A 287 4.16 15.13 -6.06
CA LYS A 287 5.18 14.60 -5.16
C LYS A 287 6.54 15.07 -5.62
N VAL A 288 7.13 15.99 -4.86
CA VAL A 288 8.53 16.36 -4.99
C VAL A 288 9.34 15.37 -4.15
N LEU A 289 10.30 14.71 -4.79
CA LEU A 289 11.17 13.76 -4.11
C LEU A 289 12.26 14.50 -3.35
N GLU A 290 12.37 14.21 -2.05
CA GLU A 290 13.46 14.66 -1.22
C GLU A 290 14.74 13.86 -1.49
N LYS A 291 15.87 14.38 -0.98
CA LYS A 291 17.19 13.77 -1.19
C LYS A 291 17.24 12.29 -0.81
N VAL A 292 16.66 11.94 0.34
CA VAL A 292 16.62 10.55 0.82
C VAL A 292 15.84 9.63 -0.13
N GLU A 293 14.76 10.14 -0.73
CA GLU A 293 13.91 9.40 -1.66
C GLU A 293 14.63 9.20 -3.00
N LEU A 294 15.28 10.26 -3.51
CA LEU A 294 16.14 10.19 -4.70
C LEU A 294 17.28 9.19 -4.52
N ASP A 295 17.96 9.21 -3.38
CA ASP A 295 19.05 8.28 -3.09
C ASP A 295 18.56 6.81 -3.03
N ILE A 296 17.33 6.58 -2.54
CA ILE A 296 16.67 5.26 -2.61
C ILE A 296 16.40 4.85 -4.06
N LEU A 297 15.89 5.76 -4.90
CA LEU A 297 15.63 5.48 -6.31
C LEU A 297 16.92 5.10 -7.06
N GLU A 298 17.99 5.85 -6.84
CA GLU A 298 19.32 5.60 -7.40
C GLU A 298 20.00 4.35 -6.83
N GLY A 299 19.43 3.73 -5.79
CA GLY A 299 19.97 2.53 -5.16
C GLY A 299 21.22 2.80 -4.34
N LYS A 300 21.43 4.04 -3.90
CA LYS A 300 22.55 4.38 -3.02
C LYS A 300 22.42 3.68 -1.66
N PRO A 301 23.55 3.30 -1.04
CA PRO A 301 23.54 2.78 0.31
C PRO A 301 23.02 3.84 1.30
N SER A 302 22.46 3.36 2.41
CA SER A 302 22.19 4.19 3.60
C SER A 302 23.46 4.41 4.40
#